data_AF-A0A443S0X2-F1
#
_entry.id   AF-A0A443S0X2-F1
#
_cell.length_a   1.000
_cell.length_b   1.000
_cell.length_c   1.000
_cell.angle_alpha   90.00
_cell.angle_beta   90.00
_cell.angle_gamma   90.00
#
_symmetry.space_group_name_H-M   'P 1'
#
loop_
_entity.id
_entity.type
_entity.pdbx_description
1 polymer ?
#
loop_
_entity_poly.entity_id
_entity_poly.type
_entity_poly.pdbx_seq_one_letter_code
_entity_poly.pdbx_strand_id
1 'polypeptide(L)'
;MDELYDCIVLGTGLKECILSGMLSVSGKKVLHVDRNKYYGGESASITPLEDLFSKFGFQSTTLEDYGRSRDWNVDLIPKFLMANGQLVKLLIHTGVTRYLEFKSVEGSYVYKAGRIYKVPADEKEALAS
;
A
#
# COMPACT_ATOMS: atom_id res chain seq x y z
N MET A 1 -4.08 17.71 -24.54
CA MET A 1 -3.37 16.43 -24.36
C MET A 1 -2.62 16.17 -25.63
N ASP A 2 -1.42 15.62 -25.54
CA ASP A 2 -0.66 15.24 -26.73
C ASP A 2 -1.31 14.03 -27.39
N GLU A 3 -1.17 13.88 -28.70
CA GLU A 3 -1.79 12.77 -29.44
C GLU A 3 -0.96 11.48 -29.42
N LEU A 4 0.34 11.58 -29.13
CA LEU A 4 1.28 10.46 -29.19
C LEU A 4 2.05 10.29 -27.87
N TYR A 5 2.07 9.04 -27.40
CA TYR A 5 2.76 8.54 -26.21
C TYR A 5 3.48 7.25 -26.55
N ASP A 6 4.63 6.99 -25.92
CA ASP A 6 5.35 5.73 -26.09
C ASP A 6 4.63 4.56 -25.42
N CYS A 7 3.96 4.83 -24.30
CA CYS A 7 3.21 3.84 -23.51
C CYS A 7 1.93 4.46 -22.93
N ILE A 8 0.87 3.66 -22.85
CA ILE A 8 -0.35 3.99 -22.12
C ILE A 8 -0.52 2.96 -21.00
N VAL A 9 -0.68 3.44 -19.77
CA VAL A 9 -0.93 2.62 -18.57
C VAL A 9 -2.35 2.90 -18.08
N LEU A 10 -3.14 1.83 -17.93
CA LEU A 10 -4.53 1.89 -17.49
C LEU A 10 -4.65 1.33 -16.07
N GLY A 11 -5.16 2.14 -15.16
CA GLY A 11 -5.28 1.82 -13.74
C GLY A 11 -4.08 2.28 -12.93
N THR A 12 -4.32 2.62 -11.67
CA THR A 12 -3.32 3.20 -10.74
C THR A 12 -3.05 2.30 -9.55
N GLY A 13 -3.17 0.99 -9.75
CA GLY A 13 -2.70 0.01 -8.77
C GLY A 13 -1.18 0.11 -8.57
N LEU A 14 -0.69 -0.50 -7.50
CA LEU A 14 0.73 -0.45 -7.14
C LEU A 14 1.63 -0.92 -8.30
N LYS A 15 1.23 -1.97 -9.02
CA LYS A 15 2.01 -2.55 -10.12
C LYS A 15 2.10 -1.58 -11.30
N GLU A 16 0.96 -1.01 -11.69
CA GLU A 16 0.84 -0.07 -12.80
C GLU A 16 1.65 1.20 -12.53
N CYS A 17 1.57 1.74 -11.30
CA CYS A 17 2.35 2.90 -10.88
C CYS A 17 3.87 2.63 -10.90
N ILE A 18 4.30 1.46 -10.46
CA ILE A 18 5.72 1.08 -10.51
C ILE A 18 6.20 0.98 -11.97
N LEU A 19 5.44 0.32 -12.85
CA LEU A 19 5.77 0.19 -14.26
C LEU A 19 5.82 1.56 -14.96
N SER A 20 4.81 2.40 -14.71
CA SER A 20 4.74 3.77 -15.23
C SER A 20 5.96 4.60 -14.80
N GLY A 21 6.34 4.51 -13.53
CA GLY A 21 7.54 5.17 -12.99
C GLY A 21 8.83 4.69 -13.64
N MET A 22 9.01 3.37 -13.80
CA MET A 22 10.20 2.81 -14.45
C MET A 22 10.31 3.21 -15.93
N LEU A 23 9.20 3.19 -16.66
CA LEU A 23 9.15 3.63 -18.06
C LEU A 23 9.53 5.11 -18.18
N SER A 24 9.01 5.94 -17.28
CA SER A 24 9.31 7.38 -17.23
C SER A 24 10.79 7.65 -16.94
N VAL A 25 11.37 6.93 -15.95
CA VAL A 25 12.81 7.00 -15.64
C VAL A 25 13.67 6.53 -16.83
N SER A 26 13.17 5.61 -17.63
CA SER A 26 13.83 5.13 -18.86
C SER A 26 13.65 6.08 -20.07
N GLY A 27 13.11 7.28 -19.85
CA GLY A 27 12.92 8.31 -20.88
C GLY A 27 11.71 8.11 -21.79
N LYS A 28 10.76 7.22 -21.43
CA LYS A 28 9.53 7.02 -22.19
C LYS A 28 8.49 8.07 -21.81
N LYS A 29 7.75 8.56 -22.81
CA LYS A 29 6.59 9.42 -22.62
C LYS A 29 5.35 8.57 -22.31
N VAL A 30 4.92 8.57 -21.06
CA VAL A 30 3.84 7.69 -20.56
C VAL A 30 2.54 8.48 -20.34
N LEU A 31 1.42 7.98 -20.86
CA LEU A 31 0.08 8.40 -20.46
C LEU A 31 -0.45 7.42 -19.41
N HIS A 32 -0.68 7.88 -18.19
CA HIS A 32 -1.19 7.04 -17.11
C HIS A 32 -2.57 7.52 -16.69
N VAL A 33 -3.59 6.69 -16.88
CA VAL A 33 -4.99 7.05 -16.64
C VAL A 33 -5.72 5.99 -15.83
N ASP A 34 -6.72 6.39 -15.06
CA ASP A 34 -7.62 5.50 -14.33
C ASP A 34 -9.07 5.86 -14.65
N ARG A 35 -9.95 4.87 -14.64
CA ARG A 35 -11.41 5.07 -14.75
C ARG A 35 -12.02 5.53 -13.42
N ASN A 36 -11.36 5.21 -12.31
CA ASN A 36 -11.80 5.56 -10.98
C ASN A 36 -11.45 7.02 -10.65
N LYS A 37 -12.22 7.63 -9.75
CA LYS A 37 -11.94 8.99 -9.23
C LYS A 37 -10.88 9.02 -8.13
N TYR A 38 -10.27 7.87 -7.83
CA TYR A 38 -9.32 7.66 -6.74
C TYR A 38 -8.18 6.74 -7.21
N TYR A 39 -7.05 6.78 -6.49
CA TYR A 39 -5.89 5.96 -6.78
C TYR A 39 -5.97 4.56 -6.16
N GLY A 40 -5.19 3.62 -6.70
CA GLY A 40 -4.92 2.32 -6.06
C GLY A 40 -5.80 1.16 -6.54
N GLY A 41 -6.89 1.44 -7.28
CA GLY A 41 -7.79 0.42 -7.82
C GLY A 41 -8.28 -0.56 -6.74
N GLU A 42 -8.11 -1.86 -6.95
CA GLU A 42 -8.47 -2.90 -5.98
C GLU A 42 -7.65 -2.85 -4.69
N SER A 43 -6.48 -2.21 -4.72
CA SER A 43 -5.59 -2.00 -3.58
C SER A 43 -5.68 -0.58 -3.00
N ALA A 44 -6.77 0.14 -3.27
CA ALA A 44 -6.96 1.49 -2.76
C ALA A 44 -6.96 1.55 -1.23
N SER A 45 -6.49 2.67 -0.69
CA SER A 45 -6.71 3.07 0.70
C SER A 45 -7.96 3.95 0.77
N ILE A 46 -8.89 3.60 1.64
CA ILE A 46 -10.17 4.31 1.76
C ILE A 46 -10.08 5.32 2.90
N THR A 47 -10.49 6.55 2.58
CA THR A 47 -10.62 7.67 3.50
C THR A 47 -11.66 8.65 2.93
N PRO A 48 -12.53 9.24 3.75
CA PRO A 48 -12.64 9.10 5.21
C PRO A 48 -13.35 7.80 5.63
N LEU A 49 -13.44 7.53 6.94
CA LEU A 49 -14.01 6.30 7.49
C LEU A 49 -15.45 6.01 7.04
N GLU A 50 -16.27 7.04 6.79
CA GLU A 50 -17.64 6.91 6.27
C GLU A 50 -17.67 6.16 4.93
N ASP A 51 -16.69 6.41 4.05
CA ASP A 51 -16.61 5.78 2.73
C ASP A 51 -16.30 4.29 2.86
N LEU A 52 -15.53 3.88 3.87
CA LEU A 52 -15.28 2.48 4.17
C LEU A 52 -16.56 1.77 4.61
N PHE A 53 -17.30 2.37 5.55
CA PHE A 53 -18.57 1.82 6.03
C PHE A 53 -19.59 1.71 4.90
N SER A 54 -19.72 2.76 4.09
CA SER A 54 -20.58 2.80 2.90
C SER A 54 -20.21 1.69 1.90
N LYS A 55 -18.92 1.49 1.61
CA LYS A 55 -18.45 0.44 0.69
C LYS A 55 -18.87 -0.96 1.12
N PHE A 56 -18.92 -1.23 2.43
CA PHE A 56 -19.31 -2.54 2.97
C PHE A 56 -20.76 -2.62 3.44
N GLY A 57 -21.58 -1.60 3.17
CA GLY A 57 -23.03 -1.61 3.43
C GLY A 57 -23.41 -1.43 4.90
N PHE A 58 -22.51 -0.89 5.73
CA PHE A 58 -22.82 -0.57 7.13
C PHE A 58 -23.52 0.79 7.24
N GLN A 59 -24.63 0.83 7.99
CA GLN A 59 -25.30 2.09 8.31
C GLN A 59 -24.51 2.81 9.41
N SER A 60 -23.94 3.96 9.05
CA SER A 60 -23.15 4.82 9.93
C SER A 60 -24.03 5.49 10.98
N THR A 61 -24.37 4.81 12.08
CA THR A 61 -25.19 5.41 13.14
C THR A 61 -24.39 6.12 14.22
N THR A 62 -23.10 5.82 14.39
CA THR A 62 -22.16 6.60 15.23
C THR A 62 -20.70 6.26 14.87
N LEU A 63 -20.05 7.12 14.08
CA LEU A 63 -18.60 7.02 13.86
C LEU A 63 -17.77 7.79 14.91
N GLU A 64 -18.45 8.50 15.81
CA GLU A 64 -17.86 9.35 16.85
C GLU A 64 -16.92 8.56 17.77
N ASP A 65 -17.25 7.29 18.03
CA ASP A 65 -16.44 6.37 18.85
C ASP A 65 -15.07 6.06 18.21
N TYR A 66 -14.93 6.24 16.89
CA TYR A 66 -13.69 5.98 16.14
C TYR A 66 -12.84 7.25 15.95
N GLY A 67 -13.24 8.38 16.55
CA GLY A 67 -12.54 9.66 16.43
C GLY A 67 -12.80 10.36 15.10
N ARG A 68 -11.83 11.15 14.62
CA ARG A 68 -11.98 11.92 13.38
C ARG A 68 -11.88 10.99 12.19
N SER A 69 -12.91 10.95 11.35
CA SER A 69 -12.98 10.04 10.22
C SER A 69 -11.89 10.22 9.16
N ARG A 70 -11.32 11.43 9.03
CA ARG A 70 -10.19 11.73 8.12
C ARG A 70 -8.82 11.24 8.62
N ASP A 71 -8.72 10.85 9.89
CA ASP A 71 -7.48 10.27 10.43
C ASP A 71 -7.31 8.80 9.98
N TRP A 72 -8.38 8.20 9.44
CA TRP A 72 -8.38 6.83 8.94
C TRP A 72 -7.94 6.76 7.48
N ASN A 73 -6.98 5.87 7.21
CA ASN A 73 -6.56 5.46 5.87
C ASN A 73 -6.51 3.93 5.89
N VAL A 74 -7.53 3.28 5.31
CA VAL A 74 -7.71 1.83 5.42
C VAL A 74 -7.48 1.17 4.07
N ASP A 75 -6.34 0.48 3.95
CA ASP A 75 -6.00 -0.29 2.76
C ASP A 75 -6.94 -1.49 2.57
N LEU A 76 -7.52 -1.63 1.38
CA LEU A 76 -8.34 -2.79 1.03
C LEU A 76 -7.52 -4.09 0.95
N ILE A 77 -6.24 -3.98 0.59
CA ILE A 77 -5.31 -5.11 0.50
C ILE A 77 -3.98 -4.71 1.17
N PRO A 78 -3.91 -4.75 2.52
CA PRO A 78 -2.71 -4.37 3.25
C PRO A 78 -1.59 -5.37 2.99
N LYS A 79 -0.37 -4.87 2.72
CA LYS A 79 0.84 -5.68 2.49
C LYS A 79 2.04 -5.01 3.12
N PHE A 80 2.90 -5.80 3.74
CA PHE A 80 4.21 -5.31 4.21
C PHE A 80 5.26 -5.43 3.11
N LEU A 81 6.26 -4.55 3.17
CA LEU A 81 7.45 -4.62 2.34
C LEU A 81 8.58 -5.27 3.14
N MET A 82 9.19 -6.32 2.59
CA MET A 82 10.44 -6.85 3.12
C MET A 82 11.53 -5.78 3.01
N ALA A 83 12.16 -5.41 4.13
CA ALA A 83 13.06 -4.26 4.22
C ALA A 83 14.20 -4.28 3.20
N ASN A 84 14.78 -5.46 2.91
CA ASN A 84 15.82 -5.64 1.88
C ASN A 84 15.30 -6.42 0.65
N GLY A 85 13.98 -6.38 0.42
CA GLY A 85 13.32 -7.04 -0.70
C GLY A 85 13.53 -6.32 -2.04
N GLN A 86 13.25 -7.02 -3.14
CA GLN A 86 13.38 -6.47 -4.50
C GLN A 86 12.50 -5.22 -4.71
N LEU A 87 11.30 -5.20 -4.13
CA LEU A 87 10.37 -4.07 -4.25
C LEU A 87 10.95 -2.79 -3.63
N VAL A 88 11.57 -2.86 -2.45
CA VAL A 88 12.20 -1.69 -1.82
C VAL A 88 13.37 -1.18 -2.66
N LYS A 89 14.22 -2.09 -3.16
CA LYS A 89 15.33 -1.74 -4.07
C LYS A 89 14.83 -1.04 -5.33
N LEU A 90 13.70 -1.49 -5.87
CA LEU A 90 13.06 -0.89 -7.03
C LEU A 90 12.55 0.53 -6.74
N LEU A 91 11.88 0.75 -5.60
CA LEU A 91 11.40 2.07 -5.20
C LEU A 91 12.55 3.07 -5.00
N ILE A 92 13.70 2.61 -4.48
CA ILE A 92 14.92 3.42 -4.37
C ILE A 92 15.42 3.80 -5.76
N HIS A 93 15.48 2.83 -6.68
CA HIS A 93 15.97 3.07 -8.05
C HIS A 93 15.09 4.06 -8.83
N THR A 94 13.77 3.99 -8.68
CA THR A 94 12.86 4.97 -9.31
C THR A 94 12.84 6.33 -8.62
N GLY A 95 13.46 6.46 -7.44
CA GLY A 95 13.50 7.70 -6.67
C GLY A 95 12.19 8.09 -5.99
N VAL A 96 11.20 7.18 -5.96
CA VAL A 96 9.88 7.38 -5.32
C VAL A 96 9.99 7.45 -3.80
N THR A 97 11.04 6.88 -3.21
CA THR A 97 11.31 6.96 -1.76
C THR A 97 11.48 8.39 -1.23
N ARG A 98 11.66 9.39 -2.09
CA ARG A 98 11.64 10.81 -1.70
C ARG A 98 10.27 11.31 -1.21
N TYR A 99 9.21 10.57 -1.51
CA TYR A 99 7.83 10.93 -1.17
C TYR A 99 7.19 9.95 -0.17
N LEU A 100 7.95 8.97 0.30
CA LEU A 100 7.46 7.91 1.19
C LEU A 100 8.35 7.79 2.42
N GLU A 101 7.73 7.73 3.59
CA GLU A 101 8.40 7.40 4.83
C GLU A 101 7.99 5.98 5.25
N PHE A 102 8.97 5.17 5.65
CA PHE A 102 8.74 3.80 6.11
C PHE A 102 8.93 3.71 7.62
N LYS A 103 8.01 3.02 8.28
CA LYS A 103 8.12 2.62 9.68
C LYS A 103 8.25 1.10 9.77
N SER A 104 9.20 0.63 10.59
CA SER A 104 9.36 -0.81 10.86
C SER A 104 8.14 -1.37 11.58
N VAL A 105 7.74 -2.58 11.22
CA VAL A 105 6.73 -3.36 11.94
C VAL A 105 7.35 -3.89 13.24
N GLU A 106 6.62 -3.85 14.35
CA GLU A 106 7.14 -4.20 15.68
C GLU A 106 7.42 -5.69 15.87
N GLY A 107 6.68 -6.56 15.17
CA GLY A 107 6.86 -8.00 15.30
C GLY A 107 6.14 -8.80 14.23
N SER A 108 6.60 -10.03 14.06
CA SER A 108 5.96 -11.07 13.25
C SER A 108 5.57 -12.21 14.17
N TYR A 109 4.42 -12.84 13.92
CA TYR A 109 3.88 -13.90 14.77
C TYR A 109 3.44 -15.09 13.93
N VAL A 110 3.56 -16.28 14.50
CA VAL A 110 3.12 -17.54 13.91
C VAL A 110 2.05 -18.19 14.78
N TYR A 111 1.01 -18.73 14.16
CA TYR A 111 -0.03 -19.47 14.85
C TYR A 111 0.34 -20.95 14.95
N LYS A 112 0.21 -21.52 16.16
CA LYS A 112 0.42 -22.95 16.42
C LYS A 112 -0.47 -23.39 17.56
N ALA A 113 -1.24 -24.46 17.35
CA ALA A 113 -2.04 -25.13 18.39
C ALA A 113 -2.91 -24.18 19.25
N GLY A 114 -3.67 -23.27 18.63
CA GLY A 114 -4.58 -22.37 19.36
C GLY A 114 -3.94 -21.11 19.93
N ARG A 115 -2.63 -20.91 19.77
CA ARG A 115 -1.91 -19.73 20.28
C ARG A 115 -1.03 -19.09 19.21
N ILE A 116 -0.73 -17.81 19.38
CA ILE A 116 0.26 -17.10 18.57
C ILE A 116 1.58 -17.01 19.32
N TYR A 117 2.68 -17.11 18.59
CA TYR A 117 4.05 -17.05 19.11
C TYR A 117 4.82 -16.02 18.29
N LYS A 118 5.64 -15.20 18.95
CA LYS A 118 6.52 -14.26 18.24
C LYS A 118 7.53 -15.06 17.43
N VAL A 119 7.71 -14.71 16.16
CA VAL A 119 8.80 -15.23 15.34
C VAL A 119 10.10 -14.56 15.82
N PRO A 120 11.11 -15.33 16.24
CA PRO A 120 12.37 -14.76 16.74
C PRO A 120 13.04 -13.85 15.73
N ALA A 121 13.41 -12.64 16.16
CA ALA A 121 14.13 -11.66 15.33
C ALA A 121 15.62 -11.55 15.69
N ASP A 122 16.06 -12.13 16.80
CA ASP A 122 17.45 -12.18 17.24
C ASP A 122 17.78 -13.51 17.96
N GLU A 123 19.05 -13.68 18.32
CA GLU A 123 19.55 -14.89 19.00
C GLU A 123 18.90 -15.11 20.38
N LYS A 124 18.67 -14.04 21.13
CA LYS A 124 18.09 -14.12 22.48
C LYS A 124 16.63 -14.57 22.41
N GLU A 125 15.86 -14.05 21.46
CA GLU A 125 14.50 -14.49 21.20
C GLU A 125 14.45 -15.93 20.71
N ALA A 126 15.41 -16.35 19.89
CA ALA A 126 15.47 -17.72 19.37
C ALA A 126 15.71 -18.74 20.50
N LEU A 127 16.57 -18.40 21.47
CA LEU A 127 16.84 -19.23 22.64
C LEU A 127 15.68 -19.27 23.66
N ALA A 128 14.79 -18.28 23.62
CA ALA A 128 13.64 -18.17 24.53
C ALA A 128 12.33 -18.75 23.98
N SER A 129 12.35 -19.29 22.75
CA SER A 129 11.16 -19.72 21.99
C SER A 129 10.85 -21.21 22.07
#